data_AF-A0ABD0Q1N4-F1
#
_entry.id   AF-A0ABD0Q1N4-F1
#
_cell.length_a   1.000
_cell.length_b   1.000
_cell.length_c   1.000
_cell.angle_alpha   90.00
_cell.angle_beta   90.00
_cell.angle_gamma   90.00
#
_symmetry.space_group_name_H-M   'P 1'
#
loop_
_entity.id
_entity.type
_entity.pdbx_description
1 polymer ?
#
loop_
_entity_poly.entity_id
_entity_poly.type
_entity_poly.pdbx_seq_one_letter_code
_entity_poly.pdbx_strand_id
1 'polypeptide(L)'
;MSAKAISEQTGKEFLYKYICTTAAVQNRFCCATFTADTDWDRLTQDHPWLLTERLVVKPDQLIKRRGKLGLVAVDLHLEGIQEWLKSHLMTEIT
;
A
#
# COMPACT_ATOMS: atom_id res chain seq x y z
N MET A 1 -4.77 -24.64 18.61
CA MET A 1 -4.44 -23.82 17.41
C MET A 1 -5.02 -22.42 17.62
N SER A 2 -4.30 -21.36 17.25
CA SER A 2 -4.79 -19.98 17.36
C SER A 2 -4.82 -19.28 15.99
N ALA A 3 -5.82 -18.42 15.77
CA ALA A 3 -5.87 -17.55 14.61
C ALA A 3 -4.94 -16.34 14.80
N LYS A 4 -4.18 -15.98 13.75
CA LYS A 4 -3.31 -14.80 13.74
C LYS A 4 -3.65 -13.93 12.52
N ALA A 5 -3.70 -12.62 12.73
CA ALA A 5 -3.91 -11.68 11.63
C ALA A 5 -2.67 -11.61 10.73
N ILE A 6 -2.90 -11.32 9.45
CA ILE A 6 -1.86 -11.02 8.45
C ILE A 6 -2.06 -9.60 7.91
N SER A 7 -1.01 -9.02 7.34
CA SER A 7 -1.09 -7.71 6.68
C SER A 7 -2.01 -7.75 5.45
N GLU A 8 -2.46 -6.58 5.03
CA GLU A 8 -3.23 -6.43 3.79
C GLU A 8 -2.41 -6.89 2.58
N GLN A 9 -1.11 -6.57 2.53
CA GLN A 9 -0.20 -7.01 1.47
C GLN A 9 -0.14 -8.54 1.38
N THR A 10 0.12 -9.24 2.49
CA THR A 10 0.20 -10.71 2.50
C THR A 10 -1.13 -11.33 2.06
N GLY A 11 -2.25 -10.80 2.54
CA GLY A 11 -3.58 -11.28 2.14
C GLY A 11 -3.84 -11.11 0.64
N LYS A 12 -3.51 -9.95 0.08
CA LYS A 12 -3.64 -9.67 -1.35
C LYS A 12 -2.70 -10.53 -2.20
N GLU A 13 -1.47 -10.72 -1.76
CA GLU A 13 -0.50 -11.59 -2.44
C GLU A 13 -1.02 -13.02 -2.53
N PHE A 14 -1.52 -13.59 -1.44
CA PHE A 14 -2.11 -14.94 -1.47
C PHE A 14 -3.35 -15.01 -2.35
N LEU A 15 -4.24 -14.02 -2.26
CA LEU A 15 -5.41 -13.94 -3.14
C LEU A 15 -4.96 -13.92 -4.60
N TYR A 16 -4.05 -13.03 -4.97
CA TYR A 16 -3.54 -12.90 -6.33
C TYR A 16 -2.71 -14.10 -6.79
N LYS A 17 -2.19 -14.96 -5.92
CA LYS A 17 -1.49 -16.17 -6.37
C LYS A 17 -2.45 -17.33 -6.59
N TYR A 18 -3.43 -17.50 -5.71
CA TYR A 18 -4.14 -18.76 -5.57
C TYR A 18 -5.64 -18.70 -5.82
N ILE A 19 -6.25 -17.52 -5.97
CA ILE A 19 -7.67 -17.46 -6.27
C ILE A 19 -7.97 -18.08 -7.64
N CYS A 20 -8.83 -19.09 -7.65
CA CYS A 20 -9.35 -19.70 -8.87
C CYS A 20 -10.75 -19.15 -9.14
N THR A 21 -10.84 -18.12 -9.97
CA THR A 21 -12.10 -17.44 -10.30
C THR A 21 -12.16 -17.10 -11.78
N THR A 22 -13.37 -17.09 -12.34
CA THR A 22 -13.64 -16.61 -13.70
C THR A 22 -13.78 -15.09 -13.76
N ALA A 23 -13.97 -14.43 -12.61
CA ALA A 23 -14.05 -12.97 -12.55
C ALA A 23 -12.69 -12.33 -12.86
N ALA A 24 -12.69 -11.28 -13.67
CA ALA A 24 -11.48 -10.53 -13.96
C ALA A 24 -10.98 -9.80 -12.69
N VAL A 25 -9.74 -10.08 -12.29
CA VAL A 25 -9.08 -9.42 -11.15
C VAL A 25 -8.13 -8.36 -11.70
N GLN A 26 -8.53 -7.09 -11.59
CA GLN A 26 -7.74 -5.93 -12.03
C GLN A 26 -6.68 -5.55 -11.00
N ASN A 27 -5.68 -4.78 -11.43
CA ASN A 27 -4.58 -4.28 -10.59
C ASN A 27 -3.86 -5.38 -9.80
N ARG A 28 -3.78 -6.58 -10.38
CA ARG A 28 -3.13 -7.74 -9.78
C ARG A 28 -1.64 -7.46 -9.63
N PHE A 29 -1.13 -7.56 -8.41
CA PHE A 29 0.24 -7.20 -8.03
C PHE A 29 0.62 -5.72 -8.25
N CYS A 30 -0.35 -4.82 -8.50
CA CYS A 30 -0.12 -3.37 -8.51
C CYS A 30 -0.17 -2.82 -7.08
N CYS A 31 0.78 -3.25 -6.26
CA CYS A 31 1.00 -2.74 -4.91
C CYS A 31 2.51 -2.66 -4.64
N ALA A 32 2.92 -1.55 -4.04
CA ALA A 32 4.29 -1.33 -3.61
C ALA A 32 4.30 -1.10 -2.10
N THR A 33 5.30 -1.63 -1.41
CA THR A 33 5.48 -1.43 0.02
C THR A 33 6.78 -0.72 0.31
N PHE A 34 6.73 0.19 1.27
CA PHE A 34 7.86 0.98 1.69
C PHE A 34 7.87 1.12 3.21
N THR A 35 9.04 1.47 3.72
CA THR A 35 9.37 1.81 5.10
C THR A 35 10.18 3.11 5.10
N ALA A 36 10.66 3.57 6.25
CA ALA A 36 11.53 4.75 6.32
C ALA A 36 12.84 4.59 5.56
N ASP A 37 13.33 3.35 5.41
CA ASP A 37 14.63 3.04 4.80
C ASP A 37 14.51 2.68 3.31
N THR A 38 13.33 2.90 2.69
CA THR A 38 13.11 2.53 1.30
C THR A 38 13.82 3.46 0.34
N ASP A 39 14.57 2.85 -0.58
CA ASP A 39 15.14 3.52 -1.76
C ASP A 39 14.03 3.72 -2.81
N TRP A 40 13.66 4.98 -3.04
CA TRP A 40 12.60 5.35 -3.98
C TRP A 40 12.99 5.13 -5.44
N ASP A 41 14.27 5.28 -5.78
CA ASP A 41 14.74 5.05 -7.15
C ASP A 41 14.61 3.58 -7.49
N ARG A 42 15.01 2.70 -6.56
CA ARG A 42 14.79 1.27 -6.71
C ARG A 42 13.31 0.91 -6.72
N LEU A 43 12.50 1.48 -5.83
CA LEU A 43 11.06 1.18 -5.75
C LEU A 43 10.35 1.52 -7.07
N THR A 44 10.71 2.64 -7.70
CA THR A 44 10.11 3.06 -8.98
C THR A 44 10.63 2.26 -10.16
N GLN A 45 11.87 1.75 -10.11
CA GLN A 45 12.37 0.78 -11.08
C GLN A 45 11.62 -0.55 -11.00
N ASP A 46 11.40 -1.07 -9.79
CA ASP A 46 10.68 -2.32 -9.55
C ASP A 46 9.17 -2.18 -9.83
N HIS A 47 8.63 -0.96 -9.68
CA HIS A 47 7.21 -0.65 -9.88
C HIS A 47 6.99 0.61 -10.75
N PRO A 48 7.24 0.55 -12.08
CA PRO A 48 7.19 1.72 -12.95
C PRO A 48 5.82 2.43 -13.03
N TRP A 49 4.73 1.71 -12.76
CA TRP A 49 3.37 2.24 -12.73
C TRP A 49 3.16 3.31 -11.64
N LEU A 50 4.05 3.39 -10.64
CA LEU A 50 4.04 4.47 -9.65
C LEU A 50 4.25 5.85 -10.28
N LEU A 51 4.92 5.93 -11.44
CA LEU A 51 5.24 7.18 -12.12
C LEU A 51 4.12 7.65 -13.06
N THR A 52 3.23 6.76 -13.49
CA THR A 52 2.22 7.05 -14.52
C THR A 52 0.81 7.21 -13.95
N GLU A 53 0.49 6.47 -12.89
CA GLU A 53 -0.87 6.36 -12.39
C GLU A 53 -1.19 7.33 -11.25
N ARG A 54 -2.49 7.53 -11.00
CA ARG A 54 -2.99 8.11 -9.76
C ARG A 54 -3.03 7.04 -8.68
N LEU A 55 -2.53 7.37 -7.50
CA LEU A 55 -2.18 6.42 -6.45
C LEU A 55 -3.01 6.63 -5.18
N VAL A 56 -3.03 5.58 -4.35
CA VAL A 56 -3.60 5.59 -3.00
C VAL A 56 -2.53 5.07 -2.05
N VAL A 57 -2.26 5.80 -0.96
CA VAL A 57 -1.31 5.40 0.09
C VAL A 57 -2.00 5.28 1.43
N LYS A 58 -1.61 4.28 2.22
CA LYS A 58 -2.14 3.99 3.56
C LYS A 58 -1.19 3.06 4.33
N PRO A 59 -1.21 3.08 5.68
CA PRO A 59 -0.42 2.15 6.47
C PRO A 59 -1.02 0.75 6.44
N ASP A 60 -0.15 -0.26 6.53
CA ASP A 60 -0.50 -1.68 6.58
C ASP A 60 0.00 -2.35 7.87
N GLN A 61 -0.51 -1.86 9.00
CA GLN A 61 -0.09 -2.28 10.35
C GLN A 61 -1.27 -2.79 11.18
N LEU A 62 -2.23 -3.44 10.53
CA LEU A 62 -3.49 -3.94 11.12
C LEU A 62 -4.42 -2.84 11.70
N ILE A 63 -4.12 -1.57 11.46
CA ILE A 63 -4.95 -0.41 11.84
C ILE A 63 -6.29 -0.48 11.10
N LYS A 64 -7.38 -0.41 11.87
CA LYS A 64 -8.75 -0.38 11.33
C LYS A 64 -9.22 1.07 11.18
N ARG A 65 -10.27 1.27 10.37
CA ARG A 65 -10.90 2.60 10.15
C ARG A 65 -9.94 3.69 9.62
N ARG A 66 -8.86 3.31 8.92
CA ARG A 66 -7.82 4.21 8.36
C ARG A 66 -8.40 5.44 7.66
N GLY A 67 -9.45 5.29 6.85
CA GLY A 67 -10.09 6.43 6.16
C GLY A 67 -10.69 7.47 7.11
N LYS A 68 -11.35 7.04 8.20
CA LYS A 68 -11.90 7.97 9.22
C LYS A 68 -10.79 8.61 10.05
N LEU A 69 -9.65 7.93 10.20
CA LEU A 69 -8.49 8.40 10.94
C LEU A 69 -7.59 9.33 10.12
N GLY A 70 -7.94 9.64 8.86
CA GLY A 70 -7.09 10.46 7.98
C GLY A 70 -5.81 9.75 7.49
N LEU A 71 -5.71 8.43 7.69
CA LEU A 71 -4.54 7.62 7.32
C LEU A 71 -4.64 7.02 5.91
N VAL A 72 -5.40 7.66 5.03
CA VAL A 72 -5.52 7.24 3.62
C VAL A 72 -5.48 8.50 2.78
N ALA A 73 -4.44 8.65 1.96
CA ALA A 73 -4.42 9.64 0.91
C ALA A 73 -4.84 8.98 -0.40
N VAL A 74 -5.71 9.66 -1.15
CA VAL A 74 -6.36 9.14 -2.35
C VAL A 74 -6.10 10.08 -3.50
N ASP A 75 -5.93 9.52 -4.70
CA ASP A 75 -5.83 10.27 -5.96
C ASP A 75 -4.65 11.25 -5.98
N LEU A 76 -3.44 10.74 -5.69
CA LEU A 76 -2.19 11.50 -5.72
C LEU A 76 -1.21 10.93 -6.75
N HIS A 77 -0.33 11.78 -7.27
CA HIS A 77 0.89 11.29 -7.94
C HIS A 77 1.96 10.91 -6.89
N LEU A 78 3.03 10.23 -7.33
CA LEU A 78 4.10 9.78 -6.45
C LEU A 78 4.72 10.93 -5.62
N GLU A 79 4.96 12.08 -6.22
CA GLU A 79 5.47 13.26 -5.51
C GLU A 79 4.53 13.70 -4.38
N GLY A 80 3.22 13.69 -4.63
CA GLY A 80 2.21 14.00 -3.62
C GLY A 80 2.16 12.98 -2.49
N ILE A 81 2.43 11.70 -2.78
CA ILE A 81 2.58 10.66 -1.75
C ILE A 81 3.83 10.94 -0.91
N GLN A 82 4.97 11.22 -1.53
CA GLN A 82 6.21 11.51 -0.81
C GLN A 82 6.05 12.73 0.10
N GLU A 83 5.35 13.77 -0.36
CA GLU A 83 5.03 14.94 0.47
C GLU A 83 4.11 14.57 1.64
N TRP A 84 3.03 13.83 1.37
CA TRP A 84 2.09 13.38 2.41
C TRP A 84 2.80 12.55 3.50
N LEU A 85 3.79 11.73 3.11
CA LEU A 85 4.54 10.90 4.05
C LEU A 85 5.41 11.68 5.02
N LYS A 86 5.85 12.90 4.69
CA LYS A 86 6.70 13.71 5.60
C LYS A 86 6.04 13.98 6.95
N SER A 87 4.71 14.03 7.01
CA SER A 87 3.94 14.26 8.24
C SER A 87 3.30 13.01 8.83
N HIS A 88 3.46 11.84 8.20
CA HIS A 88 2.78 10.59 8.61
C HIS A 88 3.75 9.43 8.88
N LEU A 89 4.91 9.41 8.23
CA LEU A 89 5.88 8.33 8.38
C LEU A 89 6.69 8.55 9.65
N MET A 90 6.83 7.50 10.46
CA MET A 90 7.53 7.56 11.76
C MET A 90 6.96 8.58 12.75
N THR A 91 5.69 8.94 12.60
CA THR A 91 4.95 9.77 13.56
C THR A 91 4.01 8.90 14.39
N GLU A 92 3.93 9.14 15.69
CA GLU A 92 2.93 8.50 16.54
C GLU A 92 1.53 9.05 16.21
N ILE A 93 0.55 8.15 16.14
CA ILE A 93 -0.85 8.49 15.85
C ILE A 93 -1.63 8.27 17.14
N THR A 94 -2.16 9.35 17.73
CA THR A 94 -2.98 9.32 18.97
C THR A 94 -4.46 9.09 18.66
#